data_AF-A0A1W5D4W9-F1
#
_entry.id   AF-A0A1W5D4W9-F1
#
_cell.length_a   1.000
_cell.length_b   1.000
_cell.length_c   1.000
_cell.angle_alpha   90.00
_cell.angle_beta   90.00
_cell.angle_gamma   90.00
#
_symmetry.space_group_name_H-M   'P 1'
#
loop_
_entity.id
_entity.type
_entity.pdbx_description
1 polymer ?
#
loop_
_entity_poly.entity_id
_entity_poly.type
_entity_poly.pdbx_seq_one_letter_code
_entity_poly.pdbx_strand_id
1 'polypeptide(L)'
;MFPTRIALGKEIMVVPQASAIVPGATNAEPVAIPADHLNMVKFASRQNGGYETVSGHLQLLAEEAPEAIGARWEEQDRIRKAQANVKKDFTVPFSLSGIPEAKNFVGRKEELAKIKEAFQGDGSQRTVVLLHGLGGIGKTQLAVTFVKEHRDTYSAIFWLNGKNEGTLKQSFAVMANRLYKEYPSLALLRTAVEAKDVDQIVVIIRKWLSAEENHRWMLVFDNIDNPKLPGNKDPQAYDVRLYFPEAYQGSILITTRSSRLREIGKVVSVRKLVDIRESIAILTSTSGRVNLDRDTYATDLVDQLDGLPLALTTAGAYLSQVSTSLEDYLRHYRTSWLKLQQTSPELLSYEDRALYTTWNLSFKHIKSQNESAGNLLRLWAYFDNQDVWFQLLAAGSEGSPVWFATIVNDELSFNEAIRLLSDHALIESLEMSEKYRWLY
;
A
#
# COMPACT_ATOMS: atom_id res chain seq x y z
N MET A 1 22.31 41.45 -27.40
CA MET A 1 20.98 40.85 -27.16
C MET A 1 20.36 40.67 -28.54
N PHE A 2 20.11 39.42 -28.98
CA PHE A 2 19.68 39.13 -30.36
C PHE A 2 18.16 38.95 -30.40
N PRO A 3 17.40 39.96 -30.88
CA PRO A 3 15.96 39.85 -30.92
C PRO A 3 15.53 38.86 -32.01
N THR A 4 14.47 38.09 -31.74
CA THR A 4 13.96 37.10 -32.69
C THR A 4 12.93 37.76 -33.61
N ARG A 5 13.08 37.60 -34.93
CA ARG A 5 12.07 38.03 -35.90
C ARG A 5 10.88 37.09 -35.85
N ILE A 6 9.72 37.63 -35.47
CA ILE A 6 8.44 36.91 -35.62
C ILE A 6 7.87 37.15 -37.02
N ALA A 7 7.00 36.25 -37.48
CA ALA A 7 6.46 36.23 -38.85
C ALA A 7 5.82 37.56 -39.31
N LEU A 8 5.46 38.43 -38.38
CA LEU A 8 4.87 39.76 -38.62
C LEU A 8 5.91 40.89 -38.80
N GLY A 9 7.20 40.56 -38.96
CA GLY A 9 8.26 41.53 -39.24
C GLY A 9 8.72 42.39 -38.06
N LYS A 10 8.19 42.15 -36.85
CA LYS A 10 8.66 42.77 -35.60
C LYS A 10 9.73 41.90 -34.95
N GLU A 11 10.74 42.53 -34.36
CA GLU A 11 11.81 41.90 -33.59
C GLU A 11 11.46 41.99 -32.10
N ILE A 12 11.30 40.86 -31.42
CA ILE A 12 10.97 40.80 -29.98
C ILE A 12 11.97 39.92 -29.22
N MET A 13 12.20 40.25 -27.95
CA MET A 13 12.98 39.41 -27.04
C MET A 13 12.10 38.30 -26.47
N VAL A 14 12.31 37.07 -26.93
CA VAL A 14 11.47 35.91 -26.59
C VAL A 14 11.91 35.24 -25.29
N VAL A 15 13.21 35.23 -24.99
CA VAL A 15 13.77 34.57 -23.79
C VAL A 15 14.83 35.46 -23.13
N PRO A 16 14.72 35.78 -21.83
CA PRO A 16 15.78 36.46 -21.08
C PRO A 16 17.00 35.54 -20.93
N GLN A 17 18.22 36.10 -20.94
CA GLN A 17 19.47 35.34 -20.78
C GLN A 17 19.47 34.45 -19.51
N ALA A 18 18.85 34.92 -18.42
CA ALA A 18 18.73 34.17 -17.17
C ALA A 18 17.90 32.88 -17.30
N SER A 19 17.00 32.79 -18.28
CA SER A 19 16.17 31.60 -18.54
C SER A 19 16.88 30.54 -19.41
N ALA A 20 18.02 30.89 -20.02
CA ALA A 20 18.84 29.99 -20.84
C ALA A 20 19.96 29.28 -20.03
N ILE A 21 20.00 29.52 -18.71
CA ILE A 21 20.95 28.93 -17.77
C ILE A 21 20.18 27.97 -16.88
N VAL A 22 20.64 26.72 -16.72
CA VAL A 22 20.01 25.75 -15.81
C VAL A 22 20.33 26.16 -14.36
N PRO A 23 19.36 26.60 -13.54
CA PRO A 23 19.63 27.05 -12.19
C PRO A 23 20.11 25.89 -11.30
N GLY A 24 21.19 26.09 -10.54
CA GLY A 24 21.68 25.11 -9.56
C GLY A 24 22.65 24.05 -10.08
N ALA A 25 23.07 24.10 -11.34
CA ALA A 25 24.14 23.24 -11.85
C ALA A 25 25.49 23.70 -11.28
N THR A 26 26.00 22.99 -10.28
CA THR A 26 27.14 23.41 -9.44
C THR A 26 28.49 23.46 -10.17
N ASN A 27 28.56 23.02 -11.44
CA ASN A 27 29.78 22.98 -12.26
C ASN A 27 29.50 23.24 -13.75
N ALA A 28 28.46 24.01 -14.09
CA ALA A 28 28.17 24.37 -15.48
C ALA A 28 28.70 25.77 -15.80
N GLU A 29 29.54 25.88 -16.83
CA GLU A 29 30.00 27.17 -17.35
C GLU A 29 29.07 27.65 -18.48
N PRO A 30 28.43 28.82 -18.35
CA PRO A 30 27.58 29.36 -19.40
C PRO A 30 28.40 30.02 -20.51
N VAL A 31 28.35 29.43 -21.71
CA VAL A 31 29.02 29.97 -22.90
C VAL A 31 28.01 30.66 -23.80
N ALA A 32 28.21 31.95 -24.06
CA ALA A 32 27.29 32.74 -24.88
C ALA A 32 27.61 32.58 -26.38
N ILE A 33 26.60 32.24 -27.19
CA ILE A 33 26.69 32.22 -28.65
C ILE A 33 25.91 33.41 -29.21
N PRO A 34 26.53 34.31 -30.00
CA PRO A 34 25.88 35.52 -30.50
C PRO A 34 24.97 35.23 -31.72
N ALA A 35 23.86 34.52 -31.48
CA ALA A 35 22.88 34.13 -32.50
C ALA A 35 21.46 34.05 -31.92
N ASP A 36 20.45 34.06 -32.79
CA ASP A 36 19.07 33.78 -32.42
C ASP A 36 18.82 32.26 -32.25
N HIS A 37 17.66 31.90 -31.69
CA HIS A 37 17.29 30.49 -31.46
C HIS A 37 17.25 29.63 -32.72
N LEU A 38 17.02 30.24 -33.89
CA LEU A 38 16.92 29.51 -35.15
C LEU A 38 18.31 29.11 -35.68
N ASN A 39 19.32 29.94 -35.41
CA ASN A 39 20.65 29.84 -36.00
C ASN A 39 21.77 29.49 -35.00
N MET A 40 21.51 29.51 -33.69
CA MET A 40 22.55 29.28 -32.66
C MET A 40 23.25 27.90 -32.71
N VAL A 41 22.64 26.91 -33.37
CA VAL A 41 23.23 25.58 -33.61
C VAL A 41 23.50 25.30 -35.09
N LYS A 42 23.37 26.31 -35.96
CA LYS A 42 23.55 26.20 -37.41
C LYS A 42 24.62 27.17 -37.87
N PHE A 43 25.80 26.64 -38.12
CA PHE A 43 26.94 27.45 -38.53
C PHE A 43 27.08 27.43 -40.05
N ALA A 44 27.07 28.61 -40.67
CA ALA A 44 27.17 28.74 -42.12
C ALA A 44 28.55 28.32 -42.67
N SER A 45 29.60 28.44 -41.85
CA SER A 45 30.95 28.00 -42.20
C SER A 45 31.81 27.79 -40.95
N ARG A 46 33.01 27.23 -41.13
CA ARG A 46 34.00 27.03 -40.05
C ARG A 46 34.61 28.34 -39.53
N GLN A 47 34.51 29.43 -40.28
CA GLN A 47 34.97 30.76 -39.90
C GLN A 47 33.90 31.57 -39.15
N ASN A 48 32.76 30.95 -38.83
CA ASN A 48 31.72 31.60 -38.03
C ASN A 48 32.17 31.67 -36.57
N GLY A 49 32.13 32.85 -35.95
CA GLY A 49 32.57 33.02 -34.55
C GLY A 49 31.83 32.14 -33.53
N GLY A 50 30.56 31.79 -33.78
CA GLY A 50 29.84 30.82 -32.96
C GLY A 50 30.36 29.39 -33.12
N TYR A 51 30.74 29.00 -34.33
CA TYR A 51 31.38 27.70 -34.61
C TYR A 51 32.73 27.61 -33.92
N GLU A 52 33.57 28.64 -34.04
CA GLU A 52 34.87 28.70 -33.39
C GLU A 52 34.75 28.62 -31.86
N THR A 53 33.78 29.32 -31.28
CA THR A 53 33.51 29.29 -29.83
C THR A 53 33.13 27.89 -29.36
N VAL A 54 32.15 27.25 -30.02
CA VAL A 54 31.70 25.90 -29.66
C VAL A 54 32.78 24.86 -29.91
N SER A 55 33.46 24.93 -31.05
CA SER A 55 34.55 24.00 -31.39
C SER A 55 35.71 24.11 -30.43
N GLY A 56 36.07 25.33 -30.00
CA GLY A 56 37.14 25.54 -29.00
C GLY A 56 36.77 24.97 -27.63
N HIS A 57 35.53 25.16 -27.17
CA HIS A 57 35.08 24.58 -25.90
C HIS A 57 34.97 23.05 -25.98
N LEU A 58 34.57 22.49 -27.12
CA LEU A 58 34.60 21.04 -27.33
C LEU A 58 36.02 20.47 -27.30
N GLN A 59 37.01 21.21 -27.81
CA GLN A 59 38.42 20.81 -27.71
C GLN A 59 38.90 20.84 -26.27
N LEU A 60 38.63 21.92 -25.53
CA LEU A 60 38.97 22.01 -24.10
C LEU A 60 38.31 20.89 -23.30
N LEU A 61 37.01 20.64 -23.52
CA LEU A 61 36.30 19.53 -22.88
C LEU A 61 36.91 18.16 -23.23
N ALA A 62 37.38 17.97 -24.47
CA ALA A 62 38.04 16.73 -24.88
C ALA A 62 39.43 16.57 -24.27
N GLU A 63 40.18 17.66 -24.10
CA GLU A 63 41.50 17.69 -23.45
C GLU A 63 41.40 17.45 -21.94
N GLU A 64 40.41 18.06 -21.28
CA GLU A 64 40.20 17.94 -19.83
C GLU A 64 39.44 16.67 -19.44
N ALA A 65 38.70 16.05 -20.36
CA ALA A 65 37.87 14.88 -20.08
C ALA A 65 38.60 13.74 -19.35
N PRO A 66 39.84 13.32 -19.73
CA PRO A 66 40.52 12.23 -19.05
C PRO A 66 40.77 12.52 -17.56
N GLU A 67 41.25 13.71 -17.22
CA GLU A 67 41.51 14.11 -15.83
C GLU A 67 40.22 14.40 -15.06
N ALA A 68 39.28 15.13 -15.66
CA ALA A 68 38.01 15.47 -15.01
C ALA A 68 37.14 14.23 -14.74
N ILE A 69 37.14 13.27 -15.67
CA ILE A 69 36.46 11.97 -15.49
C ILE A 69 37.22 11.14 -14.47
N GLY A 70 38.56 11.09 -14.55
CA GLY A 70 39.42 10.41 -13.57
C GLY A 70 39.18 10.91 -12.14
N ALA A 71 39.21 12.22 -11.91
CA ALA A 71 38.95 12.84 -10.63
C ALA A 71 37.53 12.58 -10.11
N ARG A 72 36.51 12.56 -11.00
CA ARG A 72 35.13 12.18 -10.62
C ARG A 72 35.02 10.71 -10.20
N TRP A 73 35.71 9.80 -10.89
CA TRP A 73 35.78 8.40 -10.49
C TRP A 73 36.57 8.21 -9.19
N GLU A 74 37.68 8.93 -9.00
CA GLU A 74 38.44 8.90 -7.76
C GLU A 74 37.64 9.44 -6.58
N GLU A 75 36.88 10.52 -6.76
CA GLU A 75 36.00 11.05 -5.71
C GLU A 75 34.86 10.08 -5.40
N GLN A 76 34.25 9.47 -6.42
CA GLN A 76 33.28 8.37 -6.22
C GLN A 76 33.91 7.18 -5.49
N ASP A 77 35.16 6.84 -5.80
CA ASP A 77 35.88 5.75 -5.14
C ASP A 77 36.31 6.12 -3.72
N ARG A 78 36.64 7.39 -3.43
CA ARG A 78 36.87 7.88 -2.06
C ARG A 78 35.59 7.87 -1.26
N ILE A 79 34.47 8.29 -1.83
CA ILE A 79 33.14 8.19 -1.21
C ILE A 79 32.79 6.71 -0.97
N ARG A 80 32.99 5.83 -1.95
CA ARG A 80 32.81 4.37 -1.80
C ARG A 80 33.70 3.80 -0.71
N LYS A 81 34.99 4.17 -0.65
CA LYS A 81 35.93 3.68 0.37
C LYS A 81 35.60 4.24 1.76
N ALA A 82 35.17 5.50 1.86
CA ALA A 82 34.68 6.10 3.10
C ALA A 82 33.38 5.44 3.58
N GLN A 83 32.50 5.03 2.66
CA GLN A 83 31.29 4.25 2.94
C GLN A 83 31.62 2.78 3.29
N ALA A 84 32.59 2.16 2.63
CA ALA A 84 33.04 0.79 2.89
C ALA A 84 33.71 0.62 4.26
N ASN A 85 34.33 1.69 4.79
CA ASN A 85 34.92 1.71 6.13
C ASN A 85 33.88 1.88 7.26
N VAL A 86 32.61 2.06 6.93
CA VAL A 86 31.49 2.02 7.88
C VAL A 86 30.53 0.93 7.42
N LYS A 87 30.85 -0.34 7.70
CA LYS A 87 29.87 -1.45 7.59
C LYS A 87 28.75 -1.22 8.61
N LYS A 88 27.81 -0.33 8.28
CA LYS A 88 26.51 -0.26 8.93
C LYS A 88 25.56 -1.08 8.06
N ASP A 89 25.17 -2.23 8.56
CA ASP A 89 23.99 -2.92 8.05
C ASP A 89 22.83 -1.93 8.00
N PHE A 90 22.19 -1.77 6.84
CA PHE A 90 21.01 -0.91 6.75
C PHE A 90 19.92 -1.47 7.65
N THR A 91 19.45 -0.68 8.61
CA THR A 91 18.40 -1.03 9.55
C THR A 91 17.31 0.04 9.52
N VAL A 92 16.07 -0.35 9.26
CA VAL A 92 14.94 0.58 9.21
C VAL A 92 14.01 0.29 10.38
N PRO A 93 13.76 1.26 11.28
CA PRO A 93 12.96 1.05 12.49
C PRO A 93 11.58 0.47 12.15
N PHE A 94 11.19 -0.65 12.74
CA PHE A 94 9.91 -1.34 12.46
C PHE A 94 8.69 -0.40 12.59
N SER A 95 7.74 -0.53 11.66
CA SER A 95 6.49 0.25 11.66
C SER A 95 5.39 -0.50 10.92
N LEU A 96 4.20 -0.50 11.51
CA LEU A 96 2.93 -0.96 10.91
C LEU A 96 1.97 0.22 10.70
N SER A 97 2.48 1.45 10.58
CA SER A 97 1.65 2.64 10.39
C SER A 97 0.71 2.47 9.20
N GLY A 98 -0.60 2.65 9.44
CA GLY A 98 -1.64 2.49 8.43
C GLY A 98 -2.07 1.05 8.13
N ILE A 99 -1.55 0.06 8.87
CA ILE A 99 -1.99 -1.34 8.76
C ILE A 99 -2.98 -1.62 9.90
N PRO A 100 -4.21 -2.05 9.59
CA PRO A 100 -5.19 -2.41 10.61
C PRO A 100 -4.69 -3.56 11.49
N GLU A 101 -4.76 -3.37 12.80
CA GLU A 101 -4.40 -4.40 13.79
C GLU A 101 -5.63 -4.85 14.56
N ALA A 102 -5.87 -6.16 14.58
CA ALA A 102 -6.90 -6.73 15.45
C ALA A 102 -6.52 -6.51 16.92
N LYS A 103 -7.47 -6.01 17.72
CA LYS A 103 -7.27 -5.80 19.17
C LYS A 103 -6.83 -7.09 19.88
N ASN A 104 -7.43 -8.22 19.50
CA ASN A 104 -7.12 -9.53 20.03
C ASN A 104 -6.95 -10.52 18.88
N PHE A 105 -5.71 -10.94 18.63
CA PHE A 105 -5.41 -12.05 17.73
C PHE A 105 -5.50 -13.37 18.51
N VAL A 106 -6.23 -14.35 17.97
CA VAL A 106 -6.54 -15.61 18.65
C VAL A 106 -6.09 -16.80 17.81
N GLY A 107 -5.44 -17.77 18.46
CA GLY A 107 -5.12 -19.07 17.87
C GLY A 107 -3.98 -19.03 16.85
N ARG A 108 -4.10 -19.87 15.81
CA ARG A 108 -3.22 -19.90 14.62
C ARG A 108 -1.75 -20.29 14.88
N LYS A 109 -1.47 -20.95 16.00
CA LYS A 109 -0.10 -21.36 16.37
C LYS A 109 0.53 -22.28 15.34
N GLU A 110 -0.25 -23.19 14.76
CA GLU A 110 0.23 -24.09 13.71
C GLU A 110 0.59 -23.34 12.43
N GLU A 111 -0.25 -22.40 11.99
CA GLU A 111 0.03 -21.60 10.81
C GLU A 111 1.25 -20.71 11.02
N LEU A 112 1.41 -20.07 12.19
CA LEU A 112 2.62 -19.30 12.53
C LEU A 112 3.88 -20.16 12.48
N ALA A 113 3.82 -21.38 13.03
CA ALA A 113 4.93 -22.33 12.96
C ALA A 113 5.26 -22.73 11.51
N LYS A 114 4.24 -22.99 10.67
CA LYS A 114 4.41 -23.30 9.25
C LYS A 114 5.01 -22.13 8.47
N ILE A 115 4.65 -20.88 8.80
CA ILE A 115 5.27 -19.70 8.18
C ILE A 115 6.75 -19.66 8.54
N LYS A 116 7.08 -19.82 9.82
CA LYS A 116 8.47 -19.86 10.30
C LYS A 116 9.29 -20.94 9.61
N GLU A 117 8.76 -22.16 9.53
CA GLU A 117 9.39 -23.29 8.82
C GLU A 117 9.55 -23.01 7.33
N ALA A 118 8.54 -22.42 6.68
CA ALA A 118 8.61 -22.06 5.27
C ALA A 118 9.72 -21.04 4.98
N PHE A 119 10.00 -20.14 5.94
CA PHE A 119 11.13 -19.20 5.84
C PHE A 119 12.50 -19.82 6.13
N GLN A 120 12.57 -21.06 6.63
CA GLN A 120 13.83 -21.78 6.78
C GLN A 120 14.30 -22.28 5.40
N GLY A 121 15.54 -21.95 5.06
CA GLY A 121 16.22 -22.34 3.83
C GLY A 121 17.72 -22.14 3.95
N ASP A 122 18.48 -22.85 3.13
CA ASP A 122 19.95 -22.78 3.06
C ASP A 122 20.46 -21.59 2.23
N GLY A 123 19.56 -20.71 1.78
CA GLY A 123 19.88 -19.55 0.94
C GLY A 123 20.09 -19.88 -0.54
N SER A 124 19.89 -21.13 -0.97
CA SER A 124 20.06 -21.54 -2.37
C SER A 124 18.99 -20.99 -3.32
N GLN A 125 17.82 -20.62 -2.79
CA GLN A 125 16.67 -20.12 -3.56
C GLN A 125 16.01 -18.94 -2.85
N ARG A 126 15.35 -18.07 -3.63
CA ARG A 126 14.54 -16.99 -3.07
C ARG A 126 13.42 -17.56 -2.20
N THR A 127 13.29 -17.03 -0.99
CA THR A 127 12.28 -17.51 -0.05
C THR A 127 11.01 -16.66 -0.14
N VAL A 128 10.01 -17.21 -0.82
CA VAL A 128 8.66 -16.63 -0.93
C VAL A 128 7.67 -17.54 -0.19
N VAL A 129 6.89 -16.97 0.72
CA VAL A 129 5.83 -17.67 1.47
C VAL A 129 4.48 -17.04 1.14
N LEU A 130 3.52 -17.89 0.79
CA LEU A 130 2.17 -17.50 0.39
C LEU A 130 1.16 -17.89 1.47
N LEU A 131 0.54 -16.92 2.11
CA LEU A 131 -0.65 -17.12 2.93
C LEU A 131 -1.87 -17.16 2.02
N HIS A 132 -2.44 -18.35 1.86
CA HIS A 132 -3.56 -18.60 0.97
C HIS A 132 -4.82 -18.99 1.75
N GLY A 133 -5.97 -18.38 1.43
CA GLY A 133 -7.23 -18.73 2.07
C GLY A 133 -8.36 -17.75 1.72
N LEU A 134 -9.57 -18.05 2.20
CA LEU A 134 -10.79 -17.29 1.90
C LEU A 134 -10.72 -15.81 2.33
N GLY A 135 -11.62 -14.98 1.78
CA GLY A 135 -11.81 -13.61 2.26
C GLY A 135 -12.20 -13.58 3.74
N GLY A 136 -11.72 -12.60 4.50
CA GLY A 136 -12.05 -12.47 5.94
C GLY A 136 -11.48 -13.57 6.86
N ILE A 137 -10.68 -14.52 6.34
CA ILE A 137 -10.14 -15.64 7.13
C ILE A 137 -9.00 -15.24 8.08
N GLY A 138 -8.51 -13.99 7.99
CA GLY A 138 -7.46 -13.45 8.88
C GLY A 138 -6.03 -13.54 8.34
N LYS A 139 -5.80 -13.65 7.03
CA LYS A 139 -4.44 -13.73 6.44
C LYS A 139 -3.57 -12.51 6.78
N THR A 140 -4.11 -11.30 6.60
CA THR A 140 -3.45 -10.03 6.93
C THR A 140 -3.07 -9.98 8.40
N GLN A 141 -3.99 -10.35 9.31
CA GLN A 141 -3.73 -10.37 10.75
C GLN A 141 -2.71 -11.45 11.17
N LEU A 142 -2.70 -12.60 10.48
CA LEU A 142 -1.69 -13.64 10.66
C LEU A 142 -0.30 -13.14 10.22
N ALA A 143 -0.22 -12.44 9.09
CA ALA A 143 1.02 -11.80 8.64
C ALA A 143 1.50 -10.72 9.61
N VAL A 144 0.61 -9.83 10.08
CA VAL A 144 0.89 -8.83 11.13
C VAL A 144 1.47 -9.48 12.38
N THR A 145 0.84 -10.55 12.87
CA THR A 145 1.30 -11.27 14.07
C THR A 145 2.68 -11.86 13.85
N PHE A 146 2.89 -12.54 12.72
CA PHE A 146 4.18 -13.14 12.38
C PHE A 146 5.31 -12.09 12.35
N VAL A 147 5.10 -10.95 11.69
CA VAL A 147 6.13 -9.90 11.61
C VAL A 147 6.39 -9.25 12.96
N LYS A 148 5.37 -9.07 13.82
CA LYS A 148 5.56 -8.52 15.17
C LYS A 148 6.40 -9.45 16.05
N GLU A 149 6.17 -10.76 15.97
CA GLU A 149 6.91 -11.78 16.71
C GLU A 149 8.38 -11.91 16.24
N HIS A 150 8.64 -11.68 14.95
CA HIS A 150 9.96 -11.89 14.35
C HIS A 150 10.68 -10.60 13.96
N ARG A 151 10.16 -9.43 14.37
CA ARG A 151 10.66 -8.12 13.90
C ARG A 151 12.16 -7.93 14.10
N ASP A 152 12.69 -8.42 15.22
CA ASP A 152 14.10 -8.23 15.60
C ASP A 152 15.06 -9.14 14.81
N THR A 153 14.52 -10.09 14.04
CA THR A 153 15.32 -10.95 13.14
C THR A 153 15.60 -10.27 11.80
N TYR A 154 14.78 -9.28 11.43
CA TYR A 154 14.86 -8.55 10.17
C TYR A 154 15.49 -7.17 10.36
N SER A 155 16.31 -6.76 9.40
CA SER A 155 16.92 -5.42 9.36
C SER A 155 15.91 -4.34 8.95
N ALA A 156 14.94 -4.70 8.12
CA ALA A 156 13.88 -3.82 7.66
C ALA A 156 12.63 -4.63 7.31
N ILE A 157 11.45 -4.09 7.60
CA ILE A 157 10.17 -4.68 7.22
C ILE A 157 9.32 -3.63 6.51
N PHE A 158 8.87 -3.97 5.30
CA PHE A 158 8.02 -3.12 4.49
C PHE A 158 6.73 -3.85 4.12
N TRP A 159 5.61 -3.18 4.40
CA TRP A 159 4.28 -3.63 4.03
C TRP A 159 3.86 -2.94 2.73
N LEU A 160 3.45 -3.72 1.74
CA LEU A 160 3.14 -3.28 0.39
C LEU A 160 1.70 -3.69 0.04
N ASN A 161 0.87 -2.72 -0.33
CA ASN A 161 -0.51 -2.99 -0.76
C ASN A 161 -0.55 -3.47 -2.22
N GLY A 162 -0.68 -4.77 -2.38
CA GLY A 162 -0.68 -5.47 -3.66
C GLY A 162 -2.05 -5.62 -4.33
N LYS A 163 -3.09 -4.93 -3.87
CA LYS A 163 -4.44 -5.02 -4.44
C LYS A 163 -4.48 -4.82 -5.96
N ASN A 164 -3.76 -3.82 -6.46
CA ASN A 164 -3.50 -3.61 -7.88
C ASN A 164 -2.09 -3.04 -8.09
N GLU A 165 -1.67 -2.93 -9.36
CA GLU A 165 -0.32 -2.47 -9.69
C GLU A 165 -0.05 -1.03 -9.22
N GLY A 166 -1.06 -0.15 -9.33
CA GLY A 166 -0.95 1.24 -8.90
C GLY A 166 -0.76 1.39 -7.39
N THR A 167 -1.55 0.67 -6.58
CA THR A 167 -1.40 0.68 -5.11
C THR A 167 -0.06 0.10 -4.67
N LEU A 168 0.45 -0.89 -5.41
CA LEU A 168 1.75 -1.48 -5.14
C LEU A 168 2.86 -0.47 -5.40
N LYS A 169 2.85 0.16 -6.58
CA LYS A 169 3.78 1.24 -6.95
C LYS A 169 3.75 2.38 -5.93
N GLN A 170 2.57 2.80 -5.49
CA GLN A 170 2.44 3.82 -4.45
C GLN A 170 3.05 3.37 -3.11
N SER A 171 2.93 2.10 -2.75
CA SER A 171 3.58 1.54 -1.55
C SER A 171 5.11 1.61 -1.64
N PHE A 172 5.69 1.41 -2.83
CA PHE A 172 7.12 1.66 -3.06
C PHE A 172 7.48 3.14 -2.87
N ALA A 173 6.64 4.09 -3.29
CA ALA A 173 6.87 5.51 -3.01
C ALA A 173 6.85 5.83 -1.51
N VAL A 174 5.94 5.22 -0.74
CA VAL A 174 5.92 5.34 0.73
C VAL A 174 7.18 4.74 1.36
N MET A 175 7.61 3.57 0.88
CA MET A 175 8.86 2.94 1.28
C MET A 175 10.08 3.83 0.99
N ALA A 176 10.14 4.46 -0.18
CA ALA A 176 11.22 5.38 -0.55
C ALA A 176 11.28 6.57 0.41
N ASN A 177 10.13 7.18 0.72
CA ASN A 177 10.06 8.29 1.66
C ASN A 177 10.56 7.91 3.06
N ARG A 178 10.29 6.68 3.51
CA ARG A 178 10.79 6.16 4.80
C ARG A 178 12.29 5.91 4.75
N LEU A 179 12.78 5.26 3.70
CA LEU A 179 14.21 5.03 3.50
C LEU A 179 15.01 6.33 3.43
N TYR A 180 14.51 7.33 2.72
CA TYR A 180 15.16 8.63 2.62
C TYR A 180 15.32 9.33 3.97
N LYS A 181 14.29 9.25 4.84
CA LYS A 181 14.34 9.84 6.18
C LYS A 181 15.43 9.21 7.05
N GLU A 182 15.59 7.88 6.98
CA GLU A 182 16.61 7.16 7.74
C GLU A 182 18.01 7.28 7.10
N TYR A 183 18.07 7.35 5.76
CA TYR A 183 19.30 7.37 4.99
C TYR A 183 19.29 8.48 3.91
N PRO A 184 19.45 9.77 4.31
CA PRO A 184 19.44 10.90 3.36
C PRO A 184 20.55 10.87 2.30
N SER A 185 21.61 10.07 2.52
CA SER A 185 22.73 9.89 1.59
C SER A 185 22.38 9.09 0.33
N LEU A 186 21.18 8.50 0.23
CA LEU A 186 20.69 7.81 -0.96
C LEU A 186 20.26 8.82 -2.05
N ALA A 187 21.24 9.50 -2.66
CA ALA A 187 21.02 10.63 -3.57
C ALA A 187 20.11 10.32 -4.77
N LEU A 188 20.18 9.10 -5.32
CA LEU A 188 19.30 8.68 -6.43
C LEU A 188 17.82 8.60 -6.01
N LEU A 189 17.57 8.21 -4.75
CA LEU A 189 16.21 8.12 -4.21
C LEU A 189 15.58 9.51 -4.08
N ARG A 190 16.37 10.53 -3.70
CA ARG A 190 15.92 11.92 -3.58
C ARG A 190 15.38 12.45 -4.91
N THR A 191 16.16 12.34 -5.98
CA THR A 191 15.77 12.85 -7.30
C THR A 191 14.49 12.18 -7.81
N ALA A 192 14.37 10.86 -7.65
CA ALA A 192 13.18 10.12 -8.10
C ALA A 192 11.93 10.48 -7.28
N VAL A 193 12.07 10.65 -5.96
CA VAL A 193 10.98 11.07 -5.07
C VAL A 193 10.52 12.50 -5.39
N GLU A 194 11.46 13.43 -5.58
CA GLU A 194 11.17 14.82 -5.95
C GLU A 194 10.49 14.92 -7.33
N ALA A 195 10.93 14.10 -8.29
CA ALA A 195 10.33 13.99 -9.62
C ALA A 195 8.99 13.24 -9.63
N LYS A 196 8.59 12.62 -8.51
CA LYS A 196 7.40 11.74 -8.39
C LYS A 196 7.38 10.62 -9.45
N ASP A 197 8.55 10.14 -9.87
CA ASP A 197 8.68 9.06 -10.85
C ASP A 197 8.63 7.71 -10.13
N VAL A 198 7.42 7.17 -10.00
CA VAL A 198 7.17 5.95 -9.22
C VAL A 198 7.85 4.72 -9.84
N ASP A 199 7.99 4.67 -11.17
CA ASP A 199 8.66 3.56 -11.83
C ASP A 199 10.15 3.55 -11.54
N GLN A 200 10.81 4.72 -11.57
CA GLN A 200 12.20 4.84 -11.15
C GLN A 200 12.37 4.52 -9.66
N ILE A 201 11.43 4.94 -8.81
CA ILE A 201 11.45 4.60 -7.38
C ILE A 201 11.45 3.07 -7.18
N VAL A 202 10.59 2.33 -7.88
CA VAL A 202 10.55 0.86 -7.81
C VAL A 202 11.91 0.26 -8.20
N VAL A 203 12.51 0.75 -9.29
CA VAL A 203 13.83 0.27 -9.75
C VAL A 203 14.91 0.54 -8.70
N ILE A 204 14.96 1.74 -8.13
CA ILE A 204 15.95 2.13 -7.13
C ILE A 204 15.80 1.30 -5.85
N ILE A 205 14.58 1.12 -5.37
CA ILE A 205 14.31 0.29 -4.18
C ILE A 205 14.72 -1.16 -4.40
N ARG A 206 14.36 -1.75 -5.55
CA ARG A 206 14.73 -3.14 -5.85
C ARG A 206 16.25 -3.33 -5.89
N LYS A 207 16.98 -2.35 -6.40
CA LYS A 207 18.45 -2.31 -6.35
C LYS A 207 18.96 -2.19 -4.92
N TRP A 208 18.39 -1.29 -4.11
CA TRP A 208 18.76 -1.14 -2.70
C TRP A 208 18.51 -2.42 -1.89
N LEU A 209 17.39 -3.12 -2.12
CA LEU A 209 17.10 -4.43 -1.51
C LEU A 209 18.08 -5.52 -1.96
N SER A 210 18.71 -5.35 -3.12
CA SER A 210 19.67 -6.31 -3.68
C SER A 210 21.12 -5.99 -3.35
N ALA A 211 21.40 -4.88 -2.66
CA ALA A 211 22.76 -4.47 -2.28
C ALA A 211 23.31 -5.37 -1.17
N GLU A 212 24.61 -5.68 -1.19
CA GLU A 212 25.23 -6.62 -0.24
C GLU A 212 25.08 -6.18 1.23
N GLU A 213 25.03 -4.87 1.47
CA GLU A 213 24.86 -4.26 2.80
C GLU A 213 23.42 -4.37 3.33
N ASN A 214 22.48 -4.83 2.50
CA ASN A 214 21.07 -4.91 2.83
C ASN A 214 20.57 -6.35 2.80
N HIS A 215 20.95 -7.09 3.84
CA HIS A 215 20.49 -8.45 4.08
C HIS A 215 19.35 -8.48 5.10
N ARG A 216 18.64 -9.61 5.16
CA ARG A 216 17.59 -9.88 6.18
C ARG A 216 16.46 -8.83 6.21
N TRP A 217 16.07 -8.27 5.07
CA TRP A 217 14.82 -7.51 4.99
C TRP A 217 13.62 -8.46 4.82
N MET A 218 12.41 -7.96 5.10
CA MET A 218 11.15 -8.60 4.75
C MET A 218 10.24 -7.67 3.94
N LEU A 219 9.71 -8.19 2.83
CA LEU A 219 8.61 -7.57 2.09
C LEU A 219 7.32 -8.36 2.35
N VAL A 220 6.29 -7.68 2.83
CA VAL A 220 4.93 -8.23 2.94
C VAL A 220 4.09 -7.65 1.81
N PHE A 221 3.74 -8.46 0.80
CA PHE A 221 2.80 -8.09 -0.25
C PHE A 221 1.39 -8.55 0.15
N ASP A 222 0.56 -7.62 0.60
CA ASP A 222 -0.79 -7.93 1.06
C ASP A 222 -1.80 -7.78 -0.10
N ASN A 223 -2.84 -8.63 -0.14
CA ASN A 223 -3.95 -8.57 -1.10
C ASN A 223 -3.58 -8.83 -2.58
N ILE A 224 -2.65 -9.76 -2.88
CA ILE A 224 -2.35 -10.16 -4.28
C ILE A 224 -3.44 -11.11 -4.81
N ASP A 225 -4.63 -10.59 -5.07
CA ASP A 225 -5.80 -11.42 -5.43
C ASP A 225 -5.99 -11.63 -6.94
N ASN A 226 -5.43 -10.74 -7.78
CA ASN A 226 -5.57 -10.80 -9.24
C ASN A 226 -4.21 -10.90 -9.98
N PRO A 227 -3.46 -12.01 -9.80
CA PRO A 227 -2.15 -12.16 -10.39
C PRO A 227 -2.20 -12.37 -11.92
N LYS A 228 -1.31 -11.72 -12.67
CA LYS A 228 -1.12 -11.98 -14.10
C LYS A 228 -0.31 -13.26 -14.29
N LEU A 229 -1.01 -14.31 -14.70
CA LEU A 229 -0.44 -15.64 -14.98
C LEU A 229 -1.00 -16.15 -16.32
N PRO A 230 -0.38 -17.16 -16.97
CA PRO A 230 -0.94 -17.78 -18.16
C PRO A 230 -2.43 -18.12 -17.98
N GLY A 231 -3.23 -17.70 -18.96
CA GLY A 231 -4.69 -17.84 -18.94
C GLY A 231 -5.46 -16.77 -18.16
N ASN A 232 -4.83 -15.84 -17.43
CA ASN A 232 -5.52 -14.68 -16.85
C ASN A 232 -5.65 -13.55 -17.88
N LYS A 233 -6.83 -13.44 -18.49
CA LYS A 233 -7.14 -12.40 -19.50
C LYS A 233 -7.61 -11.08 -18.89
N ASP A 234 -7.72 -10.99 -17.58
CA ASP A 234 -8.09 -9.74 -16.92
C ASP A 234 -7.07 -8.63 -17.27
N PRO A 235 -7.53 -7.48 -17.79
CA PRO A 235 -6.65 -6.35 -18.11
C PRO A 235 -6.07 -5.66 -16.87
N GLN A 236 -6.69 -5.81 -15.69
CA GLN A 236 -6.21 -5.24 -14.43
C GLN A 236 -5.25 -6.16 -13.67
N ALA A 237 -5.09 -7.41 -14.12
CA ALA A 237 -4.14 -8.33 -13.52
C ALA A 237 -2.70 -7.93 -13.84
N TYR A 238 -1.82 -8.01 -12.84
CA TYR A 238 -0.40 -7.67 -12.98
C TYR A 238 0.51 -8.75 -12.37
N ASP A 239 1.77 -8.81 -12.82
CA ASP A 239 2.73 -9.80 -12.33
C ASP A 239 3.54 -9.25 -11.16
N VAL A 240 3.18 -9.68 -9.94
CA VAL A 240 3.87 -9.26 -8.71
C VAL A 240 5.37 -9.59 -8.72
N ARG A 241 5.81 -10.59 -9.49
CA ARG A 241 7.23 -11.01 -9.53
C ARG A 241 8.14 -9.93 -10.12
N LEU A 242 7.60 -9.03 -10.94
CA LEU A 242 8.32 -7.88 -11.49
C LEU A 242 8.77 -6.88 -10.42
N TYR A 243 8.17 -6.97 -9.22
CA TYR A 243 8.45 -6.10 -8.08
C TYR A 243 9.38 -6.76 -7.06
N PHE A 244 9.79 -8.01 -7.26
CA PHE A 244 10.75 -8.67 -6.38
C PHE A 244 12.17 -8.14 -6.61
N PRO A 245 12.99 -8.00 -5.56
CA PRO A 245 14.43 -7.72 -5.70
C PRO A 245 15.12 -8.75 -6.57
N GLU A 246 16.30 -8.44 -7.11
CA GLU A 246 17.07 -9.39 -7.93
C GLU A 246 17.78 -10.41 -7.03
N ALA A 247 18.40 -9.94 -5.95
CA ALA A 247 19.05 -10.80 -4.96
C ALA A 247 18.06 -11.74 -4.25
N TYR A 248 18.57 -12.86 -3.75
CA TYR A 248 17.78 -13.87 -3.03
C TYR A 248 17.85 -13.71 -1.51
N GLN A 249 18.64 -12.74 -1.03
CA GLN A 249 18.66 -12.35 0.38
C GLN A 249 17.31 -11.74 0.79
N GLY A 250 16.93 -11.93 2.05
CA GLY A 250 15.65 -11.42 2.57
C GLY A 250 14.50 -12.42 2.45
N SER A 251 13.31 -11.97 2.81
CA SER A 251 12.10 -12.79 2.90
C SER A 251 10.91 -12.09 2.28
N ILE A 252 10.12 -12.83 1.50
CA ILE A 252 8.89 -12.31 0.90
C ILE A 252 7.70 -13.08 1.46
N LEU A 253 6.78 -12.37 2.11
CA LEU A 253 5.50 -12.88 2.58
C LEU A 253 4.39 -12.30 1.69
N ILE A 254 3.47 -13.13 1.22
CA ILE A 254 2.37 -12.68 0.35
C ILE A 254 1.05 -13.17 0.93
N THR A 255 0.04 -12.31 0.99
CA THR A 255 -1.34 -12.74 1.28
C THR A 255 -2.17 -12.75 0.00
N THR A 256 -2.98 -13.79 -0.18
CA THR A 256 -3.82 -13.93 -1.39
C THR A 256 -5.03 -14.83 -1.16
N ARG A 257 -6.14 -14.53 -1.84
CA ARG A 257 -7.27 -15.45 -2.04
C ARG A 257 -7.07 -16.35 -3.25
N SER A 258 -6.20 -15.97 -4.19
CA SER A 258 -5.96 -16.69 -5.44
C SER A 258 -5.13 -17.95 -5.21
N SER A 259 -5.65 -19.10 -5.63
CA SER A 259 -4.89 -20.36 -5.67
C SER A 259 -3.88 -20.42 -6.81
N ARG A 260 -3.85 -19.42 -7.71
CA ARG A 260 -3.03 -19.45 -8.92
C ARG A 260 -1.55 -19.15 -8.65
N LEU A 261 -1.22 -18.56 -7.50
CA LEU A 261 0.15 -18.20 -7.12
C LEU A 261 0.98 -19.35 -6.55
N ARG A 262 0.44 -20.57 -6.43
CA ARG A 262 1.14 -21.67 -5.72
C ARG A 262 2.54 -21.99 -6.26
N GLU A 263 2.81 -21.71 -7.53
CA GLU A 263 4.11 -21.96 -8.17
C GLU A 263 5.19 -20.91 -7.82
N ILE A 264 4.83 -19.78 -7.20
CA ILE A 264 5.81 -18.70 -6.93
C ILE A 264 6.47 -18.81 -5.55
N GLY A 265 6.04 -19.73 -4.68
CA GLY A 265 6.54 -19.85 -3.32
C GLY A 265 5.91 -20.98 -2.50
N LYS A 266 6.41 -21.18 -1.28
CA LYS A 266 5.87 -22.18 -0.33
C LYS A 266 4.49 -21.72 0.18
N VAL A 267 3.49 -22.58 0.12
CA VAL A 267 2.10 -22.23 0.46
C VAL A 267 1.76 -22.63 1.90
N VAL A 268 1.35 -21.66 2.70
CA VAL A 268 0.70 -21.87 3.99
C VAL A 268 -0.79 -21.62 3.84
N SER A 269 -1.58 -22.69 3.91
CA SER A 269 -3.05 -22.59 3.80
C SER A 269 -3.64 -22.13 5.14
N VAL A 270 -4.32 -20.98 5.13
CA VAL A 270 -5.04 -20.42 6.27
C VAL A 270 -6.49 -20.92 6.22
N ARG A 271 -6.89 -21.67 7.24
CA ARG A 271 -8.19 -22.39 7.29
C ARG A 271 -9.19 -21.69 8.23
N LYS A 272 -10.38 -22.25 8.41
CA LYS A 272 -11.30 -21.84 9.48
C LYS A 272 -10.71 -22.18 10.85
N LEU A 273 -11.15 -21.50 11.90
CA LEU A 273 -10.81 -21.86 13.27
C LEU A 273 -11.54 -23.16 13.62
N VAL A 274 -10.78 -24.20 13.94
CA VAL A 274 -11.33 -25.52 14.26
C VAL A 274 -11.60 -25.65 15.75
N ASP A 275 -10.78 -25.01 16.58
CA ASP A 275 -11.00 -25.00 18.02
C ASP A 275 -12.10 -23.99 18.35
N ILE A 276 -13.24 -24.52 18.81
CA ILE A 276 -14.40 -23.72 19.21
C ILE A 276 -14.04 -22.67 20.27
N ARG A 277 -13.04 -22.94 21.13
CA ARG A 277 -12.57 -22.00 22.16
C ARG A 277 -11.94 -20.76 21.54
N GLU A 278 -11.29 -20.89 20.39
CA GLU A 278 -10.74 -19.76 19.64
C GLU A 278 -11.87 -18.88 19.09
N SER A 279 -12.93 -19.51 18.56
CA SER A 279 -14.11 -18.79 18.06
C SER A 279 -14.87 -18.07 19.19
N ILE A 280 -15.05 -18.73 20.33
CA ILE A 280 -15.66 -18.13 21.53
C ILE A 280 -14.80 -16.97 22.04
N ALA A 281 -13.46 -17.09 22.03
CA ALA A 281 -12.58 -16.02 22.46
C ALA A 281 -12.69 -14.77 21.56
N ILE A 282 -12.80 -14.94 20.24
CA ILE A 282 -13.08 -13.82 19.33
C ILE A 282 -14.43 -13.18 19.67
N LEU A 283 -15.50 -13.97 19.78
CA LEU A 283 -16.85 -13.48 20.08
C LEU A 283 -16.91 -12.75 21.43
N THR A 284 -16.22 -13.28 22.45
CA THR A 284 -16.10 -12.69 23.79
C THR A 284 -15.40 -11.34 23.70
N SER A 285 -14.26 -11.29 23.02
CA SER A 285 -13.49 -10.06 22.83
C SER A 285 -14.27 -8.97 22.13
N THR A 286 -15.04 -9.30 21.09
CA THR A 286 -15.68 -8.31 20.23
C THR A 286 -17.06 -7.90 20.74
N SER A 287 -17.74 -8.78 21.49
CA SER A 287 -19.01 -8.44 22.17
C SER A 287 -18.84 -7.74 23.52
N GLY A 288 -17.66 -7.83 24.14
CA GLY A 288 -17.41 -7.33 25.50
C GLY A 288 -18.16 -8.10 26.60
N ARG A 289 -18.75 -9.26 26.26
CA ARG A 289 -19.47 -10.12 27.19
C ARG A 289 -18.50 -11.04 27.93
N VAL A 290 -18.95 -11.60 29.05
CA VAL A 290 -18.16 -12.51 29.89
C VAL A 290 -18.81 -13.89 29.98
N ASN A 291 -18.00 -14.92 30.29
CA ASN A 291 -18.45 -16.30 30.50
C ASN A 291 -19.19 -16.94 29.31
N LEU A 292 -18.89 -16.51 28.07
CA LEU A 292 -19.52 -17.08 26.87
C LEU A 292 -19.13 -18.55 26.64
N ASP A 293 -18.02 -19.00 27.22
CA ASP A 293 -17.59 -20.41 27.23
C ASP A 293 -18.57 -21.34 27.96
N ARG A 294 -19.44 -20.79 28.81
CA ARG A 294 -20.45 -21.54 29.57
C ARG A 294 -21.86 -21.36 29.02
N ASP A 295 -22.03 -20.54 27.99
CA ASP A 295 -23.32 -20.26 27.37
C ASP A 295 -23.54 -21.19 26.16
N THR A 296 -24.61 -21.98 26.21
CA THR A 296 -24.96 -22.92 25.13
C THR A 296 -25.34 -22.18 23.85
N TYR A 297 -25.95 -21.00 23.93
CA TYR A 297 -26.28 -20.19 22.75
C TYR A 297 -25.04 -19.56 22.12
N ALA A 298 -24.01 -19.24 22.91
CA ALA A 298 -22.72 -18.82 22.35
C ALA A 298 -22.09 -19.97 21.56
N THR A 299 -22.10 -21.19 22.12
CA THR A 299 -21.62 -22.42 21.47
C THR A 299 -22.36 -22.66 20.14
N ASP A 300 -23.70 -22.64 20.16
CA ASP A 300 -24.51 -22.80 18.95
C ASP A 300 -24.23 -21.73 17.90
N LEU A 301 -24.02 -20.48 18.33
CA LEU A 301 -23.75 -19.37 17.43
C LEU A 301 -22.39 -19.53 16.76
N VAL A 302 -21.33 -19.86 17.50
CA VAL A 302 -20.00 -20.03 16.90
C VAL A 302 -19.94 -21.22 15.95
N ASP A 303 -20.68 -22.30 16.24
CA ASP A 303 -20.87 -23.43 15.32
C ASP A 303 -21.57 -22.99 14.04
N GLN A 304 -22.65 -22.20 14.17
CA GLN A 304 -23.36 -21.65 13.03
C GLN A 304 -22.49 -20.69 12.19
N LEU A 305 -21.53 -20.00 12.80
CA LEU A 305 -20.59 -19.12 12.11
C LEU A 305 -19.35 -19.87 11.58
N ASP A 306 -19.26 -21.17 11.83
CA ASP A 306 -18.32 -22.11 11.23
C ASP A 306 -16.84 -21.65 11.31
N GLY A 307 -16.47 -21.10 12.47
CA GLY A 307 -15.09 -20.68 12.75
C GLY A 307 -14.54 -19.60 11.81
N LEU A 308 -15.41 -18.82 11.15
CA LEU A 308 -15.01 -17.71 10.26
C LEU A 308 -14.70 -16.44 11.08
N PRO A 309 -13.44 -15.98 11.16
CA PRO A 309 -13.05 -14.88 12.05
C PRO A 309 -13.79 -13.58 11.78
N LEU A 310 -14.00 -13.22 10.50
CA LEU A 310 -14.73 -12.00 10.15
C LEU A 310 -16.20 -12.08 10.58
N ALA A 311 -16.88 -13.21 10.33
CA ALA A 311 -18.28 -13.38 10.73
C ALA A 311 -18.44 -13.36 12.27
N LEU A 312 -17.53 -14.00 13.00
CA LEU A 312 -17.45 -13.95 14.47
C LEU A 312 -17.24 -12.53 14.99
N THR A 313 -16.33 -11.78 14.34
CA THR A 313 -16.03 -10.39 14.71
C THR A 313 -17.23 -9.47 14.48
N THR A 314 -17.90 -9.58 13.32
CA THR A 314 -19.10 -8.81 12.99
C THR A 314 -20.28 -9.15 13.91
N ALA A 315 -20.48 -10.43 14.23
CA ALA A 315 -21.52 -10.85 15.17
C ALA A 315 -21.27 -10.32 16.59
N GLY A 316 -20.04 -10.42 17.08
CA GLY A 316 -19.69 -9.88 18.39
C GLY A 316 -19.79 -8.35 18.44
N ALA A 317 -19.34 -7.64 17.40
CA ALA A 317 -19.50 -6.19 17.30
C ALA A 317 -20.98 -5.79 17.40
N TYR A 318 -21.88 -6.46 16.67
CA TYR A 318 -23.33 -6.27 16.83
C TYR A 318 -23.80 -6.49 18.28
N LEU A 319 -23.39 -7.60 18.90
CA LEU A 319 -23.78 -7.95 20.27
C LEU A 319 -23.25 -6.99 21.34
N SER A 320 -22.21 -6.20 21.02
CA SER A 320 -21.71 -5.11 21.87
C SER A 320 -22.59 -3.85 21.79
N GLN A 321 -23.21 -3.60 20.64
CA GLN A 321 -24.02 -2.41 20.37
C GLN A 321 -25.50 -2.60 20.72
N VAL A 322 -25.97 -3.85 20.66
CA VAL A 322 -27.39 -4.18 20.85
C VAL A 322 -27.59 -4.98 22.12
N SER A 323 -28.45 -4.46 23.01
CA SER A 323 -28.93 -5.13 24.22
C SER A 323 -29.87 -6.30 23.90
N THR A 324 -29.37 -7.31 23.19
CA THR A 324 -30.08 -8.55 22.83
C THR A 324 -29.41 -9.76 23.47
N SER A 325 -30.20 -10.78 23.83
CA SER A 325 -29.66 -12.05 24.30
C SER A 325 -28.96 -12.80 23.15
N LEU A 326 -28.07 -13.72 23.48
CA LEU A 326 -27.46 -14.60 22.46
C LEU A 326 -28.50 -15.47 21.78
N GLU A 327 -29.50 -15.94 22.53
CA GLU A 327 -30.65 -16.69 22.02
C GLU A 327 -31.42 -15.90 20.94
N ASP A 328 -31.78 -14.65 21.25
CA ASP A 328 -32.52 -13.79 20.31
C ASP A 328 -31.69 -13.47 19.07
N TYR A 329 -30.40 -13.17 19.24
CA TYR A 329 -29.50 -12.95 18.11
C TYR A 329 -29.41 -14.19 17.21
N LEU A 330 -29.21 -15.38 17.79
CA LEU A 330 -29.16 -16.64 17.06
C LEU A 330 -30.48 -16.92 16.32
N ARG A 331 -31.62 -16.61 16.93
CA ARG A 331 -32.95 -16.71 16.28
C ARG A 331 -33.05 -15.74 15.08
N HIS A 332 -32.62 -14.49 15.24
CA HIS A 332 -32.60 -13.51 14.15
C HIS A 332 -31.65 -13.92 13.03
N TYR A 333 -30.48 -14.46 13.37
CA TYR A 333 -29.52 -15.00 12.42
C TYR A 333 -30.12 -16.12 11.59
N ARG A 334 -30.67 -17.17 12.24
CA ARG A 334 -31.30 -18.31 11.54
C ARG A 334 -32.46 -17.85 10.65
N THR A 335 -33.25 -16.88 11.12
CA THR A 335 -34.34 -16.29 10.32
C THR A 335 -33.82 -15.53 9.09
N SER A 336 -32.77 -14.72 9.26
CA SER A 336 -32.17 -13.96 8.15
C SER A 336 -31.48 -14.89 7.15
N TRP A 337 -30.82 -15.96 7.63
CA TRP A 337 -30.21 -17.00 6.81
C TRP A 337 -31.24 -17.67 5.88
N LEU A 338 -32.37 -18.11 6.44
CA LEU A 338 -33.44 -18.75 5.66
C LEU A 338 -34.04 -17.81 4.61
N LYS A 339 -34.25 -16.53 4.97
CA LYS A 339 -34.72 -15.52 4.01
C LYS A 339 -33.72 -15.33 2.87
N LEU A 340 -32.42 -15.22 3.19
CA LEU A 340 -31.36 -15.06 2.20
C LEU A 340 -31.30 -16.24 1.23
N GLN A 341 -31.47 -17.46 1.73
CA GLN A 341 -31.51 -18.67 0.90
C GLN A 341 -32.65 -18.64 -0.12
N GLN A 342 -33.76 -17.98 0.20
CA GLN A 342 -34.90 -17.84 -0.70
C GLN A 342 -34.73 -16.68 -1.70
N THR A 343 -34.11 -15.58 -1.29
CA THR A 343 -34.04 -14.34 -2.08
C THR A 343 -32.77 -14.19 -2.90
N SER A 344 -31.68 -14.88 -2.54
CA SER A 344 -30.35 -14.71 -3.13
C SER A 344 -29.66 -16.07 -3.35
N PRO A 345 -30.20 -16.94 -4.23
CA PRO A 345 -29.64 -18.26 -4.49
C PRO A 345 -28.24 -18.22 -5.12
N GLU A 346 -27.82 -17.08 -5.68
CA GLU A 346 -26.50 -16.84 -6.26
C GLU A 346 -25.36 -16.84 -5.24
N LEU A 347 -25.64 -16.73 -3.93
CA LEU A 347 -24.64 -16.92 -2.88
C LEU A 347 -24.34 -18.41 -2.71
N LEU A 348 -23.50 -18.94 -3.60
CA LEU A 348 -23.26 -20.37 -3.74
C LEU A 348 -22.58 -20.98 -2.50
N SER A 349 -21.62 -20.27 -1.88
CA SER A 349 -20.85 -20.79 -0.74
C SER A 349 -21.57 -20.58 0.61
N TYR A 350 -21.28 -21.46 1.58
CA TYR A 350 -21.78 -21.31 2.95
C TYR A 350 -21.15 -20.07 3.62
N GLU A 351 -19.87 -19.84 3.35
CA GLU A 351 -19.07 -18.78 3.93
C GLU A 351 -19.56 -17.39 3.54
N ASP A 352 -19.90 -17.20 2.26
CA ASP A 352 -20.47 -15.93 1.78
C ASP A 352 -21.83 -15.67 2.41
N ARG A 353 -22.66 -16.72 2.56
CA ARG A 353 -23.95 -16.60 3.25
C ARG A 353 -23.80 -16.27 4.72
N ALA A 354 -22.83 -16.86 5.42
CA ALA A 354 -22.61 -16.60 6.84
C ALA A 354 -22.16 -15.16 7.07
N LEU A 355 -21.22 -14.70 6.26
CA LEU A 355 -20.76 -13.32 6.29
C LEU A 355 -21.89 -12.34 5.91
N TYR A 356 -22.64 -12.62 4.84
CA TYR A 356 -23.75 -11.75 4.45
C TYR A 356 -24.84 -11.69 5.53
N THR A 357 -25.15 -12.82 6.17
CA THR A 357 -26.20 -12.88 7.20
C THR A 357 -25.83 -12.04 8.41
N THR A 358 -24.59 -12.15 8.91
CA THR A 358 -24.10 -11.29 10.00
C THR A 358 -24.09 -9.81 9.58
N TRP A 359 -23.56 -9.50 8.39
CA TRP A 359 -23.51 -8.15 7.85
C TRP A 359 -24.90 -7.51 7.71
N ASN A 360 -25.88 -8.25 7.19
CA ASN A 360 -27.25 -7.76 6.97
C ASN A 360 -27.99 -7.44 8.28
N LEU A 361 -27.73 -8.20 9.34
CA LEU A 361 -28.29 -7.89 10.67
C LEU A 361 -27.74 -6.55 11.19
N SER A 362 -26.42 -6.36 11.11
CA SER A 362 -25.78 -5.08 11.48
C SER A 362 -26.26 -3.93 10.60
N PHE A 363 -26.31 -4.13 9.28
CA PHE A 363 -26.78 -3.12 8.33
C PHE A 363 -28.21 -2.66 8.63
N LYS A 364 -29.13 -3.60 8.89
CA LYS A 364 -30.53 -3.27 9.24
C LYS A 364 -30.62 -2.47 10.54
N HIS A 365 -29.82 -2.85 11.54
CA HIS A 365 -29.80 -2.15 12.82
C HIS A 365 -29.24 -0.73 12.68
N ILE A 366 -28.10 -0.57 12.01
CA ILE A 366 -27.52 0.73 11.68
C ILE A 366 -28.53 1.60 10.96
N LYS A 367 -29.17 1.08 9.90
CA LYS A 367 -30.16 1.84 9.14
C LYS A 367 -31.35 2.28 10.01
N SER A 368 -31.77 1.46 10.97
CA SER A 368 -32.85 1.81 11.90
C SER A 368 -32.46 2.88 12.91
N GLN A 369 -31.18 3.00 13.27
CA GLN A 369 -30.68 4.06 14.15
C GLN A 369 -30.37 5.36 13.39
N ASN A 370 -29.73 5.24 12.24
CA ASN A 370 -29.31 6.35 11.40
C ASN A 370 -29.42 5.93 9.92
N GLU A 371 -30.48 6.39 9.26
CA GLU A 371 -30.73 6.06 7.85
C GLU A 371 -29.62 6.60 6.93
N SER A 372 -29.07 7.78 7.23
CA SER A 372 -27.97 8.37 6.46
C SER A 372 -26.69 7.53 6.54
N ALA A 373 -26.35 6.97 7.70
CA ALA A 373 -25.21 6.06 7.85
C ALA A 373 -25.40 4.77 7.04
N GLY A 374 -26.62 4.20 7.03
CA GLY A 374 -26.95 3.07 6.17
C GLY A 374 -26.87 3.40 4.67
N ASN A 375 -27.29 4.61 4.28
CA ASN A 375 -27.16 5.07 2.90
C ASN A 375 -25.70 5.36 2.51
N LEU A 376 -24.86 5.81 3.45
CA LEU A 376 -23.42 6.00 3.24
C LEU A 376 -22.72 4.68 2.91
N LEU A 377 -23.01 3.59 3.64
CA LEU A 377 -22.50 2.26 3.29
C LEU A 377 -22.92 1.82 1.88
N ARG A 378 -24.16 2.12 1.48
CA ARG A 378 -24.65 1.81 0.13
C ARG A 378 -23.94 2.64 -0.94
N LEU A 379 -23.66 3.91 -0.65
CA LEU A 379 -22.87 4.76 -1.53
C LEU A 379 -21.45 4.19 -1.72
N TRP A 380 -20.80 3.78 -0.64
CA TRP A 380 -19.45 3.20 -0.73
C TRP A 380 -19.38 1.88 -1.48
N ALA A 381 -20.49 1.15 -1.62
CA ALA A 381 -20.52 -0.03 -2.50
C ALA A 381 -20.28 0.33 -4.00
N TYR A 382 -20.42 1.60 -4.39
CA TYR A 382 -20.04 2.09 -5.72
C TYR A 382 -18.56 2.45 -5.83
N PHE A 383 -17.85 2.58 -4.71
CA PHE A 383 -16.44 2.96 -4.70
C PHE A 383 -15.57 1.70 -4.70
N ASP A 384 -14.37 1.87 -5.23
CA ASP A 384 -13.30 0.92 -4.91
C ASP A 384 -13.00 1.01 -3.41
N ASN A 385 -12.58 -0.08 -2.76
CA ASN A 385 -12.29 -0.09 -1.32
C ASN A 385 -10.96 0.63 -1.00
N GLN A 386 -10.96 1.94 -1.20
CA GLN A 386 -9.89 2.89 -0.90
C GLN A 386 -10.34 3.82 0.22
N ASP A 387 -9.40 4.59 0.75
CA ASP A 387 -9.68 5.60 1.75
C ASP A 387 -10.59 6.69 1.17
N VAL A 388 -11.66 7.01 1.88
CA VAL A 388 -12.60 8.08 1.54
C VAL A 388 -12.59 9.09 2.66
N TRP A 389 -12.14 10.32 2.38
CA TRP A 389 -12.07 11.38 3.39
C TRP A 389 -13.28 12.31 3.34
N PHE A 390 -13.60 12.92 4.48
CA PHE A 390 -14.79 13.77 4.67
C PHE A 390 -14.92 14.89 3.64
N GLN A 391 -13.84 15.64 3.39
CA GLN A 391 -13.85 16.80 2.49
C GLN A 391 -14.19 16.43 1.04
N LEU A 392 -13.86 15.21 0.59
CA LEU A 392 -14.24 14.72 -0.74
C LEU A 392 -15.76 14.59 -0.85
N LEU A 393 -16.41 14.08 0.19
CA LEU A 393 -17.87 13.92 0.23
C LEU A 393 -18.56 15.27 0.44
N ALA A 394 -18.03 16.12 1.33
CA ALA A 394 -18.58 17.45 1.59
C ALA A 394 -18.60 18.36 0.35
N ALA A 395 -17.60 18.23 -0.53
CA ALA A 395 -17.56 18.95 -1.81
C ALA A 395 -18.76 18.62 -2.72
N GLY A 396 -19.40 17.46 -2.55
CA GLY A 396 -20.57 17.03 -3.31
C GLY A 396 -21.92 17.37 -2.66
N SER A 397 -21.96 18.21 -1.62
CA SER A 397 -23.19 18.47 -0.84
C SER A 397 -24.27 19.22 -1.64
N GLU A 398 -23.87 20.15 -2.50
CA GLU A 398 -24.82 21.00 -3.24
C GLU A 398 -25.63 20.19 -4.26
N GLY A 399 -26.97 20.34 -4.22
CA GLY A 399 -27.89 19.59 -5.10
C GLY A 399 -27.99 18.10 -4.79
N SER A 400 -27.38 17.62 -3.71
CA SER A 400 -27.41 16.22 -3.31
C SER A 400 -28.74 15.82 -2.62
N PRO A 401 -29.04 14.52 -2.50
CA PRO A 401 -30.17 14.05 -1.70
C PRO A 401 -30.04 14.47 -0.23
N VAL A 402 -31.18 14.70 0.45
CA VAL A 402 -31.23 15.20 1.83
C VAL A 402 -30.35 14.39 2.79
N TRP A 403 -30.39 13.06 2.74
CA TRP A 403 -29.58 12.22 3.62
C TRP A 403 -28.08 12.47 3.48
N PHE A 404 -27.62 12.78 2.26
CA PHE A 404 -26.22 13.05 1.95
C PHE A 404 -25.84 14.45 2.42
N ALA A 405 -26.65 15.46 2.10
CA ALA A 405 -26.46 16.81 2.62
C ALA A 405 -26.40 16.83 4.16
N THR A 406 -27.23 16.04 4.84
CA THR A 406 -27.20 15.89 6.30
C THR A 406 -25.90 15.28 6.80
N ILE A 407 -25.42 14.19 6.20
CA ILE A 407 -24.23 13.48 6.72
C ILE A 407 -22.93 14.24 6.46
N VAL A 408 -22.87 15.05 5.41
CA VAL A 408 -21.68 15.84 5.05
C VAL A 408 -21.77 17.31 5.48
N ASN A 409 -22.83 17.69 6.20
CA ASN A 409 -23.07 19.05 6.67
C ASN A 409 -21.91 19.58 7.51
N ASP A 410 -21.38 18.73 8.38
CA ASP A 410 -20.26 19.03 9.27
C ASP A 410 -19.51 17.74 9.65
N GLU A 411 -18.27 17.92 10.10
CA GLU A 411 -17.37 16.81 10.41
C GLU A 411 -17.85 15.99 11.62
N LEU A 412 -18.62 16.58 12.55
CA LEU A 412 -19.16 15.84 13.71
C LEU A 412 -20.25 14.87 13.27
N SER A 413 -21.23 15.33 12.49
CA SER A 413 -22.30 14.50 11.92
C SER A 413 -21.74 13.33 11.10
N PHE A 414 -20.70 13.60 10.30
CA PHE A 414 -19.98 12.57 9.57
C PHE A 414 -19.31 11.57 10.52
N ASN A 415 -18.53 12.07 11.49
CA ASN A 415 -17.82 11.23 12.45
C ASN A 415 -18.75 10.38 13.32
N GLU A 416 -19.95 10.87 13.67
CA GLU A 416 -20.98 10.08 14.36
C GLU A 416 -21.44 8.90 13.50
N ALA A 417 -21.67 9.11 12.20
CA ALA A 417 -21.98 8.03 11.29
C ALA A 417 -20.80 7.06 11.12
N ILE A 418 -19.58 7.56 10.92
CA ILE A 418 -18.35 6.73 10.83
C ILE A 418 -18.18 5.88 12.08
N ARG A 419 -18.38 6.47 13.27
CA ARG A 419 -18.31 5.76 14.54
C ARG A 419 -19.35 4.64 14.60
N LEU A 420 -20.61 4.93 14.27
CA LEU A 420 -21.66 3.91 14.25
C LEU A 420 -21.34 2.73 13.32
N LEU A 421 -20.79 3.02 12.13
CA LEU A 421 -20.37 1.99 11.16
C LEU A 421 -19.16 1.18 11.65
N SER A 422 -18.20 1.86 12.29
CA SER A 422 -16.98 1.26 12.86
C SER A 422 -17.28 0.37 14.07
N ASP A 423 -18.19 0.82 14.94
CA ASP A 423 -18.63 0.08 16.14
C ASP A 423 -19.33 -1.25 15.80
N HIS A 424 -19.84 -1.38 14.57
CA HIS A 424 -20.41 -2.62 14.03
C HIS A 424 -19.42 -3.46 13.19
N ALA A 425 -18.14 -3.08 13.17
CA ALA A 425 -17.09 -3.71 12.37
C ALA A 425 -17.43 -3.82 10.86
N LEU A 426 -18.12 -2.81 10.31
CA LEU A 426 -18.44 -2.74 8.88
C LEU A 426 -17.45 -1.89 8.08
N ILE A 427 -16.75 -0.98 8.75
CA ILE A 427 -15.63 -0.21 8.20
C ILE A 427 -14.50 -0.13 9.21
N GLU A 428 -13.33 0.27 8.71
CA GLU A 428 -12.16 0.59 9.51
C GLU A 428 -11.84 2.08 9.32
N SER A 429 -11.72 2.82 10.42
CA SER A 429 -11.26 4.20 10.40
C SER A 429 -9.74 4.25 10.52
N LEU A 430 -9.06 4.87 9.56
CA LEU A 430 -7.64 5.18 9.68
C LEU A 430 -7.48 6.52 10.39
N GLU A 431 -6.77 6.53 11.52
CA GLU A 431 -6.33 7.80 12.12
C GLU A 431 -5.28 8.44 11.20
N MET A 432 -5.63 9.55 10.56
CA MET A 432 -4.63 10.36 9.88
C MET A 432 -3.69 10.95 10.94
N SER A 433 -2.43 10.54 10.94
CA SER A 433 -1.42 11.26 11.72
C SER A 433 -1.44 12.73 11.29
N GLU A 434 -1.45 13.67 12.24
CA GLU A 434 -1.57 15.13 12.00
C GLU A 434 -0.61 15.67 10.92
N LYS A 435 0.47 14.95 10.60
CA LYS A 435 1.46 15.27 9.56
C LYS A 435 0.92 15.32 8.12
N TYR A 436 -0.28 14.79 7.82
CA TYR A 436 -0.79 14.71 6.44
C TYR A 436 -2.03 15.57 6.17
N ARG A 437 -2.43 16.44 7.09
CA ARG A 437 -3.61 17.30 6.95
C ARG A 437 -3.51 18.36 5.83
N TRP A 438 -2.37 18.46 5.13
CA TRP A 438 -2.05 19.56 4.20
C TRP A 438 -1.37 19.16 2.87
N LEU A 439 -1.46 17.90 2.43
CA LEU A 439 -0.93 17.51 1.11
C LEU A 439 -2.06 17.22 0.14
N TYR A 440 -2.35 18.23 -0.70
CA TYR A 440 -3.20 18.17 -1.88
C TYR A 440 -2.57 17.37 -3.02
#